data_AF-A0A1H8RAN1-F1
#
_entry.id   AF-A0A1H8RAN1-F1
#
_cell.length_a   1.000
_cell.length_b   1.000
_cell.length_c   1.000
_cell.angle_alpha   90.00
_cell.angle_beta   90.00
_cell.angle_gamma   90.00
#
_symmetry.space_group_name_H-M   'P 1'
#
loop_
_entity.id
_entity.type
_entity.pdbx_description
1 polymer ?
#
loop_
_entity_poly.entity_id
_entity_poly.type
_entity_poly.pdbx_seq_one_letter_code
_entity_poly.pdbx_strand_id
1 'polypeptide(L)'
;MSEFTAGNLVSIQHLEQLERFNPTYKGPLNEKWAVFFTPNPDISESPPDDIFAGSNEIPILYFFNAEDHGWGYSIVHEQQVKATFELSYEMEELFLMNMVQERYPDEDPIELLYLGENSDRLREELMEELQQDQEFNQRLSRIFDNCQVEQFRLFDIGDESIAGLTEMMTFSYLEGLESPHDLVDQFKQLLQIDDMSWVRPDRTSDYL
;
A
#
# COMPACT_ATOMS: atom_id res chain seq x y z
N MET A 1 -5.25 12.19 -15.07
CA MET A 1 -6.15 12.41 -13.92
C MET A 1 -5.75 11.33 -12.95
N SER A 2 -5.20 11.71 -11.80
CA SER A 2 -4.68 10.71 -10.88
C SER A 2 -5.83 10.07 -10.10
N GLU A 3 -5.99 8.75 -10.26
CA GLU A 3 -7.02 7.90 -9.68
C GLU A 3 -6.57 7.38 -8.32
N PHE A 4 -6.47 8.30 -7.36
CA PHE A 4 -6.45 7.93 -5.96
C PHE A 4 -7.64 7.03 -5.66
N THR A 5 -7.36 5.88 -5.06
CA THR A 5 -8.37 4.87 -4.74
C THR A 5 -8.16 4.39 -3.32
N ALA A 6 -9.18 4.44 -2.49
CA ALA A 6 -9.18 3.79 -1.18
C ALA A 6 -10.46 2.98 -1.00
N GLY A 7 -10.38 1.93 -0.20
CA GLY A 7 -11.51 1.07 0.05
C GLY A 7 -11.34 0.24 1.32
N ASN A 8 -12.41 -0.46 1.67
CA ASN A 8 -12.47 -1.27 2.86
C ASN A 8 -12.92 -2.67 2.51
N LEU A 9 -12.22 -3.66 3.04
CA LEU A 9 -12.55 -5.07 2.92
C LEU A 9 -12.88 -5.67 4.27
N VAL A 10 -13.83 -6.60 4.25
CA VAL A 10 -14.12 -7.51 5.36
C VAL A 10 -14.37 -8.91 4.82
N SER A 11 -14.25 -9.94 5.65
CA SER A 11 -14.70 -11.27 5.26
C SER A 11 -16.18 -11.27 4.93
N ILE A 12 -16.59 -12.01 3.89
CA ILE A 12 -17.96 -12.02 3.34
C ILE A 12 -19.02 -12.35 4.39
N GLN A 13 -18.66 -13.14 5.42
CA GLN A 13 -19.54 -13.48 6.55
C GLN A 13 -20.00 -12.25 7.36
N HIS A 14 -19.28 -11.12 7.24
CA HIS A 14 -19.59 -9.86 7.90
C HIS A 14 -20.40 -8.90 7.03
N LEU A 15 -20.82 -9.27 5.81
CA LEU A 15 -21.52 -8.39 4.86
C LEU A 15 -22.79 -7.74 5.44
N GLU A 16 -23.58 -8.49 6.22
CA GLU A 16 -24.79 -7.95 6.87
C GLU A 16 -24.44 -6.94 7.97
N GLN A 17 -23.33 -7.17 8.66
CA GLN A 17 -22.85 -6.34 9.76
C GLN A 17 -22.33 -4.98 9.27
N LEU A 18 -22.08 -4.83 7.97
CA LEU A 18 -21.65 -3.57 7.36
C LEU A 18 -22.70 -2.46 7.38
N GLU A 19 -23.99 -2.78 7.61
CA GLU A 19 -25.04 -1.74 7.72
C GLU A 19 -24.73 -0.69 8.80
N ARG A 20 -23.99 -1.08 9.85
CA ARG A 20 -23.59 -0.19 10.95
C ARG A 20 -22.71 0.99 10.50
N PHE A 21 -22.01 0.85 9.37
CA PHE A 21 -21.12 1.87 8.81
C PHE A 21 -21.88 2.88 7.94
N ASN A 22 -23.19 2.68 7.74
CA ASN A 22 -24.00 3.44 6.78
C ASN A 22 -23.29 3.57 5.41
N PRO A 23 -22.88 2.44 4.81
CA PRO A 23 -22.01 2.47 3.64
C PRO A 23 -22.74 3.10 2.45
N THR A 24 -22.01 3.90 1.66
CA THR A 24 -22.52 4.42 0.38
C THR A 24 -22.65 3.31 -0.64
N TYR A 25 -21.82 2.28 -0.52
CA TYR A 25 -21.91 1.05 -1.28
C TYR A 25 -21.32 -0.10 -0.47
N LYS A 26 -21.92 -1.29 -0.62
CA LYS A 26 -21.34 -2.55 -0.16
C LYS A 26 -21.74 -3.67 -1.10
N GLY A 27 -20.86 -4.66 -1.25
CA GLY A 27 -21.14 -5.82 -2.09
C GLY A 27 -20.11 -6.93 -1.91
N PRO A 28 -20.44 -8.15 -2.36
CA PRO A 28 -19.45 -9.20 -2.49
C PRO A 28 -18.40 -8.77 -3.52
N LEU A 29 -17.12 -8.87 -3.15
CA LEU A 29 -16.02 -8.84 -4.12
C LEU A 29 -15.83 -10.23 -4.72
N ASN A 30 -15.83 -11.26 -3.87
CA ASN A 30 -15.78 -12.67 -4.26
C ASN A 30 -16.33 -13.56 -3.14
N GLU A 31 -16.07 -14.87 -3.20
CA GLU A 31 -16.53 -15.84 -2.19
C GLU A 31 -15.93 -15.62 -0.79
N LYS A 32 -14.84 -14.84 -0.67
CA LYS A 32 -14.16 -14.59 0.59
C LYS A 32 -14.35 -13.16 1.10
N TRP A 33 -14.39 -12.20 0.21
CA TRP A 33 -14.33 -10.78 0.55
C TRP A 33 -15.61 -10.04 0.20
N ALA A 34 -15.99 -9.12 1.08
CA ALA A 34 -16.92 -8.04 0.79
C ALA A 34 -16.16 -6.72 0.78
N VAL A 35 -16.53 -5.83 -0.14
CA VAL A 35 -16.03 -4.46 -0.22
C VAL A 35 -17.13 -3.50 0.25
N PHE A 36 -16.74 -2.42 0.91
CA PHE A 36 -17.64 -1.31 1.19
C PHE A 36 -16.92 0.04 1.22
N PHE A 37 -17.71 1.09 0.98
CA PHE A 37 -17.27 2.47 1.06
C PHE A 37 -18.12 3.22 2.08
N THR A 38 -17.49 4.13 2.81
CA THR A 38 -18.18 4.99 3.77
C THR A 38 -18.54 6.34 3.12
N PRO A 39 -19.43 7.13 3.73
CA PRO A 39 -19.84 8.44 3.20
C PRO A 39 -18.73 9.48 3.12
N ASN A 40 -17.63 9.28 3.86
CA ASN A 40 -16.47 10.17 3.84
C ASN A 40 -15.25 9.41 3.30
N PRO A 41 -15.14 9.23 1.97
CA PRO A 41 -14.02 8.52 1.35
C PRO A 41 -12.77 9.42 1.33
N ASP A 42 -12.30 9.85 2.50
CA ASP A 42 -11.00 10.50 2.61
C ASP A 42 -9.94 9.46 2.21
N ILE A 43 -9.36 9.67 1.04
CA ILE A 43 -8.27 8.84 0.52
C ILE A 43 -7.01 9.31 1.21
N SER A 44 -6.51 8.53 2.16
CA SER A 44 -5.36 8.89 2.96
C SER A 44 -4.54 7.66 3.31
N GLU A 45 -3.30 7.87 3.76
CA GLU A 45 -2.45 6.77 4.25
C GLU A 45 -3.02 6.13 5.55
N SER A 46 -3.89 6.85 6.26
CA SER A 46 -4.51 6.40 7.50
C SER A 46 -5.99 6.02 7.32
N PRO A 47 -6.49 4.99 8.03
CA PRO A 47 -7.92 4.70 8.04
C PRO A 47 -8.73 5.88 8.61
N PRO A 48 -9.90 6.20 8.05
CA PRO A 48 -10.75 7.25 8.59
C PRO A 48 -11.43 6.84 9.90
N ASP A 49 -11.89 7.82 10.69
CA ASP A 49 -12.44 7.63 12.04
C ASP A 49 -13.66 6.69 12.09
N ASP A 50 -14.44 6.63 11.01
CA ASP A 50 -15.59 5.75 10.87
C ASP A 50 -15.20 4.27 10.75
N ILE A 51 -14.06 3.97 10.13
CA ILE A 51 -13.46 2.64 10.11
C ILE A 51 -13.04 2.22 11.51
N PHE A 52 -12.40 3.12 12.27
CA PHE A 52 -12.08 2.85 13.67
C PHE A 52 -13.34 2.55 14.47
N ALA A 53 -14.35 3.41 14.40
CA ALA A 53 -15.58 3.30 15.17
C ALA A 53 -16.32 1.97 14.95
N GLY A 54 -16.35 1.45 13.72
CA GLY A 54 -17.03 0.19 13.42
C GLY A 54 -16.17 -1.08 13.55
N SER A 55 -14.85 -0.96 13.68
CA SER A 55 -13.91 -2.09 13.78
C SER A 55 -13.95 -2.88 15.09
N ASN A 56 -14.82 -2.51 16.05
CA ASN A 56 -14.83 -3.12 17.38
C ASN A 56 -15.21 -4.61 17.38
N GLU A 57 -16.06 -5.03 16.44
CA GLU A 57 -16.56 -6.41 16.36
C GLU A 57 -16.14 -7.14 15.09
N ILE A 58 -15.76 -6.40 14.05
CA ILE A 58 -15.34 -6.97 12.77
C ILE A 58 -13.96 -6.41 12.41
N PRO A 59 -13.01 -7.27 12.01
CA PRO A 59 -11.76 -6.82 11.41
C PRO A 59 -12.03 -6.14 10.07
N ILE A 60 -11.33 -5.04 9.81
CA ILE A 60 -11.43 -4.28 8.56
C ILE A 60 -10.03 -4.15 7.96
N LEU A 61 -9.90 -4.48 6.68
CA LEU A 61 -8.71 -4.20 5.89
C LEU A 61 -8.98 -2.93 5.10
N TYR A 62 -8.44 -1.82 5.58
CA TYR A 62 -8.38 -0.56 4.84
C TYR A 62 -7.20 -0.62 3.87
N PHE A 63 -7.38 -0.14 2.65
CA PHE A 63 -6.30 0.03 1.69
C PHE A 63 -6.40 1.37 0.98
N PHE A 64 -5.27 1.86 0.51
CA PHE A 64 -5.17 2.97 -0.41
C PHE A 64 -4.19 2.66 -1.53
N ASN A 65 -4.45 3.23 -2.69
CA ASN A 65 -3.63 3.17 -3.89
C ASN A 65 -3.55 4.58 -4.45
N ALA A 66 -2.36 5.15 -4.43
CA ALA A 66 -2.05 6.46 -4.96
C ALA A 66 -1.37 6.33 -6.34
N GLU A 67 -1.87 5.43 -7.19
CA GLU A 67 -1.33 5.11 -8.52
C GLU A 67 0.20 4.98 -8.56
N ASP A 68 0.88 5.98 -9.13
CA ASP A 68 2.32 6.01 -9.37
C ASP A 68 3.10 6.50 -8.13
N HIS A 69 2.41 6.94 -7.07
CA HIS A 69 3.05 7.44 -5.85
C HIS A 69 3.26 6.36 -4.80
N GLY A 70 2.34 5.40 -4.68
CA GLY A 70 2.45 4.33 -3.70
C GLY A 70 1.17 3.57 -3.41
N TRP A 71 1.30 2.57 -2.53
CA TRP A 71 0.22 1.70 -2.11
C TRP A 71 0.40 1.30 -0.65
N GLY A 72 -0.70 1.11 0.07
CA GLY A 72 -0.64 0.65 1.45
C GLY A 72 -1.93 0.06 1.98
N TYR A 73 -1.83 -0.53 3.17
CA TYR A 73 -2.96 -1.07 3.90
C TYR A 73 -2.84 -0.85 5.40
N SER A 74 -3.98 -0.98 6.07
CA SER A 74 -4.09 -1.09 7.52
C SER A 74 -5.13 -2.12 7.90
N ILE A 75 -4.79 -3.03 8.83
CA ILE A 75 -5.76 -3.91 9.48
C ILE A 75 -6.22 -3.22 10.75
N VAL A 76 -7.51 -2.90 10.83
CA VAL A 76 -8.13 -2.27 11.99
C VAL A 76 -9.08 -3.26 12.65
N HIS A 77 -8.89 -3.50 13.94
CA HIS A 77 -9.76 -4.34 14.75
C HIS A 77 -9.72 -3.87 16.21
N GLU A 78 -10.84 -3.98 16.93
CA GLU A 78 -10.95 -3.49 18.32
C GLU A 78 -10.57 -2.00 18.45
N GLN A 79 -10.89 -1.19 17.43
CA GLN A 79 -10.56 0.25 17.37
C GLN A 79 -9.04 0.53 17.40
N GLN A 80 -8.22 -0.42 16.96
CA GLN A 80 -6.77 -0.29 16.91
C GLN A 80 -6.23 -0.77 15.57
N VAL A 81 -5.16 -0.12 15.10
CA VAL A 81 -4.36 -0.63 14.00
C VAL A 81 -3.56 -1.83 14.51
N LYS A 82 -3.83 -3.00 13.94
CA LYS A 82 -3.15 -4.26 14.27
C LYS A 82 -1.95 -4.50 13.34
N ALA A 83 -2.05 -4.05 12.10
CA ALA A 83 -0.99 -4.14 11.11
C ALA A 83 -1.08 -2.95 10.15
N THR A 84 0.05 -2.50 9.62
CA THR A 84 0.11 -1.49 8.56
C THR A 84 1.31 -1.72 7.67
N PHE A 85 1.17 -1.32 6.41
CA PHE A 85 2.23 -1.30 5.44
C PHE A 85 1.97 -0.18 4.45
N GLU A 86 3.04 0.50 4.05
CA GLU A 86 3.00 1.57 3.07
C GLU A 86 4.28 1.54 2.25
N LEU A 87 4.13 1.42 0.93
CA LEU A 87 5.22 1.47 -0.02
C LEU A 87 5.05 2.70 -0.91
N SER A 88 5.98 3.64 -0.78
CA SER A 88 6.10 4.77 -1.72
C SER A 88 7.02 4.37 -2.87
N TYR A 89 6.54 4.54 -4.10
CA TYR A 89 7.33 4.30 -5.31
C TYR A 89 8.31 5.44 -5.60
N GLU A 90 8.15 6.57 -4.91
CA GLU A 90 9.00 7.76 -5.05
C GLU A 90 10.15 7.78 -4.05
N MET A 91 10.23 6.81 -3.12
CA MET A 91 11.22 6.87 -2.04
C MET A 91 12.66 6.91 -2.55
N GLU A 92 13.01 6.00 -3.48
CA GLU A 92 14.35 5.99 -4.10
C GLU A 92 14.67 7.32 -4.77
N GLU A 93 13.70 7.84 -5.52
CA GLU A 93 13.83 9.08 -6.26
C GLU A 93 14.11 10.28 -5.32
N LEU A 94 13.36 10.38 -4.23
CA LEU A 94 13.56 11.42 -3.22
C LEU A 94 14.96 11.36 -2.60
N PHE A 95 15.49 10.16 -2.35
CA PHE A 95 16.85 10.00 -1.84
C PHE A 95 17.90 10.42 -2.88
N LEU A 96 17.74 10.03 -4.14
CA LEU A 96 18.63 10.46 -5.23
C LEU A 96 18.65 12.00 -5.36
N MET A 97 17.47 12.63 -5.39
CA MET A 97 17.36 14.08 -5.46
C MET A 97 18.08 14.77 -4.29
N ASN A 98 17.93 14.25 -3.07
CA ASN A 98 18.61 14.78 -1.88
C ASN A 98 20.14 14.63 -2.00
N MET A 99 20.64 13.47 -2.43
CA MET A 99 22.07 13.24 -2.65
C MET A 99 22.67 14.23 -3.67
N VAL A 100 21.93 14.52 -4.74
CA VAL A 100 22.34 15.50 -5.75
C VAL A 100 22.34 16.90 -5.16
N GLN A 101 21.27 17.29 -4.45
CA GLN A 101 21.16 18.62 -3.86
C GLN A 101 22.24 18.89 -2.80
N GLU A 102 22.68 17.87 -2.07
CA GLU A 102 23.79 17.98 -1.12
C GLU A 102 25.15 18.15 -1.81
N ARG A 103 25.39 17.45 -2.93
CA ARG A 103 26.65 17.50 -3.68
C ARG A 103 26.77 18.71 -4.60
N TYR A 104 25.65 19.11 -5.20
CA TYR A 104 25.53 20.13 -6.22
C TYR A 104 24.43 21.13 -5.84
N PRO A 105 24.63 21.93 -4.78
CA PRO A 105 23.57 22.78 -4.21
C PRO A 105 23.10 23.91 -5.13
N ASP A 106 23.90 24.29 -6.12
CA ASP A 106 23.58 25.36 -7.09
C ASP A 106 22.99 24.83 -8.40
N GLU A 107 22.92 23.50 -8.57
CA GLU A 107 22.42 22.85 -9.78
C GLU A 107 21.01 22.31 -9.56
N ASP A 108 20.25 22.16 -10.65
CA ASP A 108 18.92 21.55 -10.59
C ASP A 108 19.02 20.01 -10.61
N PRO A 109 18.49 19.30 -9.59
CA PRO A 109 18.58 17.84 -9.54
C PRO A 109 17.93 17.13 -10.72
N ILE A 110 16.85 17.68 -11.28
CA ILE A 110 16.17 17.07 -12.44
C ILE A 110 17.06 17.20 -13.68
N GLU A 111 17.66 18.37 -13.89
CA GLU A 111 18.58 18.56 -15.02
C GLU A 111 19.76 17.58 -14.93
N LEU A 112 20.37 17.42 -13.75
CA LEU A 112 21.52 16.53 -13.56
C LEU A 112 21.16 15.05 -13.68
N LEU A 113 20.02 14.62 -13.12
CA LEU A 113 19.65 13.20 -13.09
C LEU A 113 18.99 12.71 -14.38
N TYR A 114 18.41 13.60 -15.20
CA TYR A 114 17.54 13.18 -16.30
C TYR A 114 17.79 13.83 -17.65
N LEU A 115 18.34 15.05 -17.68
CA LEU A 115 18.38 15.85 -18.91
C LEU A 115 19.80 16.14 -19.42
N GLY A 116 20.81 16.02 -18.55
CA GLY A 116 22.21 16.26 -18.87
C GLY A 116 22.86 15.13 -19.69
N GLU A 117 23.93 15.45 -20.43
CA GLU A 117 24.66 14.46 -21.26
C GLU A 117 25.27 13.30 -20.45
N ASN A 118 25.46 13.48 -19.14
CA ASN A 118 26.00 12.48 -18.22
C ASN A 118 24.94 11.94 -17.23
N SER A 119 23.66 12.20 -17.47
CA SER A 119 22.57 11.85 -16.55
C SER A 119 22.55 10.37 -16.19
N ASP A 120 22.60 9.50 -17.21
CA ASP A 120 22.51 8.05 -17.04
C ASP A 120 23.65 7.53 -16.16
N ARG A 121 24.86 7.99 -16.44
CA ARG A 121 26.06 7.62 -15.68
C ARG A 121 25.99 8.11 -14.24
N LEU A 122 25.60 9.38 -14.03
CA LEU A 122 25.48 9.95 -12.69
C LEU A 122 24.43 9.20 -11.88
N ARG A 123 23.30 8.86 -12.51
CA ARG A 123 22.23 8.09 -11.88
C ARG A 123 22.69 6.68 -11.50
N GLU A 124 23.37 5.97 -12.39
CA GLU A 124 23.95 4.65 -12.09
C GLU A 124 24.92 4.72 -10.90
N GLU A 125 25.84 5.68 -10.90
CA GLU A 125 26.79 5.89 -9.80
C GLU A 125 26.07 6.18 -8.48
N LEU A 126 25.06 7.06 -8.48
CA LEU A 126 24.30 7.39 -7.26
C LEU A 126 23.41 6.24 -6.78
N MET A 127 22.87 5.41 -7.68
CA MET A 127 22.08 4.24 -7.30
C MET A 127 22.95 3.17 -6.62
N GLU A 128 24.17 2.92 -7.12
CA GLU A 128 25.12 2.01 -6.46
C GLU A 128 25.48 2.51 -5.05
N GLU A 129 25.63 3.82 -4.88
CA GLU A 129 25.86 4.43 -3.58
C GLU A 129 24.63 4.32 -2.66
N LEU A 130 23.43 4.58 -3.18
CA LEU A 130 22.18 4.51 -2.43
C LEU A 130 21.92 3.10 -1.88
N GLN A 131 22.22 2.06 -2.66
CA GLN A 131 22.12 0.66 -2.20
C GLN A 131 23.01 0.37 -1.00
N GLN A 132 24.12 1.10 -0.84
CA GLN A 132 25.03 0.97 0.30
C GLN A 132 24.71 1.95 1.44
N ASP A 133 23.77 2.88 1.22
CA ASP A 133 23.42 3.89 2.19
C ASP A 133 22.66 3.27 3.37
N GLN A 134 23.17 3.53 4.58
CA GLN A 134 22.64 2.92 5.78
C GLN A 134 21.28 3.54 6.17
N GLU A 135 21.07 4.84 5.92
CA GLU A 135 19.84 5.52 6.27
C GLU A 135 18.69 5.06 5.38
N PHE A 136 18.92 5.01 4.07
CA PHE A 136 17.99 4.49 3.08
C PHE A 136 17.56 3.05 3.42
N ASN A 137 18.53 2.15 3.62
CA ASN A 137 18.26 0.76 3.97
C ASN A 137 17.50 0.62 5.31
N GLN A 138 17.82 1.44 6.31
CA GLN A 138 17.06 1.46 7.56
C GLN A 138 15.63 1.95 7.36
N ARG A 139 15.42 2.96 6.51
CA ARG A 139 14.09 3.50 6.24
C ARG A 139 13.23 2.49 5.49
N LEU A 140 13.78 1.81 4.48
CA LEU A 140 13.11 0.72 3.79
C LEU A 140 12.80 -0.45 4.73
N SER A 141 13.75 -0.87 5.58
CA SER A 141 13.48 -1.95 6.54
C SER A 141 12.33 -1.59 7.50
N ARG A 142 12.24 -0.33 7.95
CA ARG A 142 11.19 0.12 8.88
C ARG A 142 9.79 0.05 8.30
N ILE A 143 9.64 0.09 6.97
CA ILE A 143 8.34 -0.10 6.31
C ILE A 143 7.73 -1.45 6.69
N PHE A 144 8.57 -2.48 6.88
CA PHE A 144 8.13 -3.83 7.17
C PHE A 144 7.90 -4.14 8.66
N ASP A 145 8.37 -3.27 9.57
CA ASP A 145 8.32 -3.50 11.02
C ASP A 145 6.88 -3.69 11.54
N ASN A 146 5.91 -3.03 10.91
CA ASN A 146 4.52 -3.03 11.34
C ASN A 146 3.58 -3.89 10.48
N CYS A 147 4.10 -4.62 9.48
CA CYS A 147 3.30 -5.47 8.61
C CYS A 147 2.51 -6.52 9.37
N GLN A 148 3.07 -7.05 10.47
CA GLN A 148 2.46 -8.05 11.35
C GLN A 148 1.59 -9.07 10.60
N VAL A 149 2.18 -9.78 9.63
CA VAL A 149 1.46 -10.63 8.65
C VAL A 149 0.47 -11.61 9.30
N GLU A 150 0.77 -12.11 10.50
CA GLU A 150 -0.14 -12.98 11.26
C GLU A 150 -1.52 -12.38 11.54
N GLN A 151 -1.67 -11.04 11.53
CA GLN A 151 -2.96 -10.37 11.72
C GLN A 151 -3.95 -10.65 10.57
N PHE A 152 -3.48 -11.08 9.40
CA PHE A 152 -4.38 -11.51 8.31
C PHE A 152 -5.22 -12.73 8.69
N ARG A 153 -4.85 -13.49 9.73
CA ARG A 153 -5.69 -14.57 10.27
C ARG A 153 -7.05 -14.09 10.77
N LEU A 154 -7.19 -12.81 11.11
CA LEU A 154 -8.48 -12.19 11.46
C LEU A 154 -9.51 -12.30 10.32
N PHE A 155 -9.06 -12.50 9.08
CA PHE A 155 -9.91 -12.67 7.89
C PHE A 155 -9.98 -14.13 7.40
N ASP A 156 -9.66 -15.10 8.26
CA ASP A 156 -9.60 -16.53 7.90
C ASP A 156 -8.64 -16.79 6.72
N ILE A 157 -7.52 -16.05 6.65
CA ILE A 157 -6.41 -16.34 5.72
C ILE A 157 -5.67 -17.59 6.21
N GLY A 158 -5.53 -18.58 5.32
CA GLY A 158 -4.90 -19.86 5.63
C GLY A 158 -3.39 -19.80 5.74
N ASP A 159 -2.79 -20.82 6.36
CA ASP A 159 -1.35 -20.88 6.65
C ASP A 159 -0.47 -20.73 5.41
N GLU A 160 -0.89 -21.25 4.26
CA GLU A 160 -0.16 -21.14 2.99
C GLU A 160 -0.04 -19.67 2.53
N SER A 161 -1.16 -18.93 2.50
CA SER A 161 -1.15 -17.51 2.18
C SER A 161 -0.39 -16.68 3.22
N ILE A 162 -0.51 -17.00 4.51
CA ILE A 162 0.26 -16.32 5.57
C ILE A 162 1.77 -16.55 5.39
N ALA A 163 2.20 -17.76 5.06
CA ALA A 163 3.60 -18.06 4.78
C ALA A 163 4.11 -17.28 3.55
N GLY A 164 3.34 -17.26 2.46
CA GLY A 164 3.68 -16.48 1.26
C GLY A 164 3.79 -14.97 1.53
N LEU A 165 2.84 -14.42 2.29
CA LEU A 165 2.91 -13.03 2.75
C LEU A 165 4.14 -12.78 3.63
N THR A 166 4.49 -13.71 4.51
CA THR A 166 5.66 -13.56 5.40
C THR A 166 6.96 -13.54 4.61
N GLU A 167 7.06 -14.36 3.56
CA GLU A 167 8.22 -14.40 2.66
C GLU A 167 8.36 -13.09 1.86
N MET A 168 7.25 -12.60 1.30
CA MET A 168 7.29 -11.43 0.43
C MET A 168 7.40 -10.10 1.17
N MET A 169 6.90 -10.00 2.40
CA MET A 169 6.85 -8.74 3.16
C MET A 169 8.19 -8.48 3.85
N THR A 170 9.27 -8.50 3.07
CA THR A 170 10.64 -8.26 3.53
C THR A 170 11.38 -7.34 2.56
N PHE A 171 12.35 -6.58 3.09
CA PHE A 171 13.21 -5.73 2.27
C PHE A 171 13.96 -6.52 1.18
N SER A 172 14.55 -7.68 1.54
CA SER A 172 15.30 -8.50 0.57
C SER A 172 14.43 -9.03 -0.56
N TYR A 173 13.12 -9.24 -0.31
CA TYR A 173 12.21 -9.62 -1.37
C TYR A 173 11.95 -8.46 -2.32
N LEU A 174 11.67 -7.26 -1.78
CA LEU A 174 11.46 -6.04 -2.56
C LEU A 174 12.68 -5.70 -3.44
N GLU A 175 13.89 -5.81 -2.90
CA GLU A 175 15.15 -5.58 -3.63
C GLU A 175 15.33 -6.54 -4.83
N GLY A 176 14.75 -7.74 -4.74
CA GLY A 176 14.81 -8.74 -5.80
C GLY A 176 13.80 -8.57 -6.93
N LEU A 177 12.88 -7.60 -6.83
CA LEU A 177 11.85 -7.36 -7.84
C LEU A 177 12.35 -6.43 -8.96
N GLU A 178 11.82 -6.63 -10.17
CA GLU A 178 12.04 -5.70 -11.28
C GLU A 178 11.27 -4.39 -11.08
N SER A 179 10.11 -4.47 -10.41
CA SER A 179 9.23 -3.33 -10.14
C SER A 179 8.60 -3.43 -8.74
N PRO A 180 8.54 -2.32 -7.96
CA PRO A 180 7.78 -2.27 -6.71
C PRO A 180 6.29 -2.62 -6.87
N HIS A 181 5.71 -2.38 -8.06
CA HIS A 181 4.33 -2.76 -8.36
C HIS A 181 4.11 -4.28 -8.32
N ASP A 182 5.14 -5.08 -8.63
CA ASP A 182 5.05 -6.54 -8.61
C ASP A 182 4.81 -7.06 -7.18
N LEU A 183 5.31 -6.36 -6.16
CA LEU A 183 5.02 -6.69 -4.76
C LEU A 183 3.52 -6.56 -4.49
N VAL A 184 2.93 -5.45 -4.92
CA VAL A 184 1.52 -5.15 -4.68
C VAL A 184 0.60 -6.11 -5.42
N ASP A 185 0.94 -6.47 -6.65
CA ASP A 185 0.15 -7.41 -7.43
C ASP A 185 0.23 -8.82 -6.86
N GLN A 186 1.41 -9.29 -6.47
CA GLN A 186 1.55 -10.58 -5.80
C GLN A 186 0.83 -10.63 -4.44
N PHE A 187 0.83 -9.52 -3.71
CA PHE A 187 0.10 -9.39 -2.44
C PHE A 187 -1.41 -9.55 -2.68
N LYS A 188 -1.95 -8.86 -3.70
CA LYS A 188 -3.37 -8.97 -4.06
C LYS A 188 -3.74 -10.39 -4.48
N GLN A 189 -2.88 -11.07 -5.24
CA GLN A 189 -3.10 -12.45 -5.67
C GLN A 189 -3.15 -13.41 -4.48
N LEU A 190 -2.23 -13.29 -3.51
CA LEU A 190 -2.18 -14.13 -2.31
C LEU A 190 -3.44 -13.99 -1.44
N LEU A 191 -4.01 -12.79 -1.41
CA LEU A 191 -5.27 -12.50 -0.71
C LEU A 191 -6.51 -12.71 -1.57
N GLN A 192 -6.37 -13.00 -2.86
CA GLN A 192 -7.45 -13.11 -3.84
C GLN A 192 -8.29 -11.84 -3.92
N ILE A 193 -7.63 -10.68 -3.99
CA ILE A 193 -8.26 -9.35 -4.05
C ILE A 193 -7.85 -8.57 -5.31
N ASP A 194 -7.48 -9.28 -6.37
CA ASP A 194 -7.07 -8.71 -7.66
C ASP A 194 -8.12 -7.78 -8.27
N ASP A 195 -9.40 -8.13 -8.09
CA ASP A 195 -10.56 -7.36 -8.56
C ASP A 195 -10.64 -5.95 -7.95
N MET A 196 -9.87 -5.66 -6.90
CA MET A 196 -9.78 -4.30 -6.33
C MET A 196 -9.09 -3.29 -7.22
N SER A 197 -8.36 -3.73 -8.26
CA SER A 197 -7.75 -2.84 -9.25
C SER A 197 -8.76 -1.96 -10.01
N TRP A 198 -10.06 -2.26 -9.92
CA TRP A 198 -11.16 -1.53 -10.56
C TRP A 198 -12.04 -0.75 -9.59
N VAL A 199 -11.86 -0.91 -8.28
CA VAL A 199 -12.78 -0.43 -7.25
C VAL A 199 -12.60 1.06 -7.05
N ARG A 200 -13.53 1.88 -7.55
CA ARG A 200 -13.43 3.35 -7.54
C ARG A 200 -14.56 4.00 -6.73
N PRO A 201 -14.25 4.76 -5.66
CA PRO A 201 -15.26 5.44 -4.87
C PRO A 201 -16.12 6.43 -5.69
N ASP A 202 -15.57 7.03 -6.75
CA ASP A 202 -16.26 7.99 -7.62
C ASP A 202 -17.16 7.34 -8.68
N ARG A 203 -17.04 6.02 -8.90
CA ARG A 203 -17.82 5.25 -9.89
C ARG A 203 -18.81 4.28 -9.25
N THR A 204 -19.33 4.59 -8.06
CA THR A 204 -20.33 3.76 -7.37
C THR A 204 -21.57 3.44 -8.22
N SER A 205 -21.87 4.23 -9.26
CA SER A 205 -22.96 3.97 -10.21
C SER A 205 -22.75 2.76 -11.12
N ASP A 206 -21.50 2.33 -11.32
CA ASP A 206 -21.16 1.28 -12.28
C ASP A 206 -21.25 -0.13 -11.66
N TYR A 207 -21.49 -0.21 -10.34
CA TYR A 207 -21.61 -1.45 -9.58
C TYR A 207 -23.07 -1.79 -9.16
N LEU A 208 -24.06 -1.06 -9.69
CA LEU A 208 -25.50 -1.26 -9.53
C LEU A 208 -26.11 -1.90 -10.80
#